data_AF-A0AB35K7D2-F1
#
_entry.id   AF-A0AB35K7D2-F1
#
_cell.length_a   1.000
_cell.length_b   1.000
_cell.length_c   1.000
_cell.angle_alpha   90.00
_cell.angle_beta   90.00
_cell.angle_gamma   90.00
#
_symmetry.space_group_name_H-M   'P 1'
#
loop_
_entity.id
_entity.type
_entity.pdbx_description
1 polymer ?
#
loop_
_entity_poly.entity_id
_entity_poly.type
_entity_poly.pdbx_seq_one_letter_code
_entity_poly.pdbx_strand_id
1 'polypeptide(L)'
;WLEKQDGSRNVGAVSTHRDETTPPLIAYVVPLDEATGKLNAKKGLGGRAKMSQMQSDFAHQVKSLGLGRGIEGSKAKHTRI
;
A
#
# COMPACT_ATOMS: atom_id res chain seq x y z
N TRP A 1 1.31 7.20 6.21
CA TRP A 1 1.18 5.77 6.58
C TRP A 1 2.31 4.96 5.96
N LEU A 2 2.50 5.00 4.63
CA LEU A 2 3.62 4.34 3.94
C LEU A 2 5.00 4.69 4.54
N GLU A 3 5.26 5.97 4.84
CA GLU A 3 6.54 6.35 5.48
C GLU A 3 6.77 5.69 6.85
N LYS A 4 5.70 5.42 7.62
CA LYS A 4 5.78 4.70 8.90
C LYS A 4 5.98 3.20 8.68
N GLN A 5 5.40 2.65 7.62
CA GLN A 5 5.44 1.23 7.27
C GLN A 5 6.79 0.83 6.65
N ASP A 6 7.25 1.60 5.67
CA ASP A 6 8.35 1.26 4.79
C ASP A 6 9.58 2.16 4.99
N GLY A 7 9.47 3.23 5.79
CA GLY A 7 10.52 4.23 6.02
C GLY A 7 10.37 5.43 5.08
N SER A 8 10.53 6.65 5.58
CA SER A 8 10.35 7.88 4.79
C SER A 8 11.28 7.96 3.58
N ARG A 9 12.53 7.51 3.74
CA ARG A 9 13.53 7.47 2.65
C ARG A 9 13.19 6.49 1.53
N ASN A 10 12.32 5.52 1.81
CA ASN A 10 11.90 4.53 0.84
C ASN A 10 10.70 5.00 0.01
N VAL A 11 9.99 6.06 0.41
CA VAL A 11 8.93 6.65 -0.40
C VAL A 11 9.58 7.59 -1.42
N GLY A 12 9.78 7.10 -2.65
CA GLY A 12 10.54 7.83 -3.68
C GLY A 12 9.71 8.88 -4.41
N ALA A 13 8.42 8.64 -4.61
CA ALA A 13 7.51 9.58 -5.25
C ALA A 13 6.06 9.32 -4.84
N VAL A 14 5.28 10.39 -4.77
CA VAL A 14 3.82 10.36 -4.61
C VAL A 14 3.22 11.32 -5.62
N SER A 15 2.27 10.85 -6.42
CA SER A 15 1.53 11.64 -7.40
C SER A 15 0.04 11.50 -7.14
N THR A 16 -0.71 12.57 -7.36
CA THR A 16 -2.18 12.53 -7.36
C THR A 16 -2.65 13.07 -8.70
N HIS A 17 -3.34 12.24 -9.47
CA HIS A 17 -3.88 12.63 -10.76
C HIS A 17 -5.27 13.22 -10.53
N ARG A 18 -5.49 14.48 -10.91
CA ARG A 18 -6.77 15.19 -10.71
C ARG A 18 -7.55 15.40 -12.02
N ASP A 19 -7.04 14.80 -13.09
CA ASP A 19 -7.54 14.82 -14.46
C ASP A 19 -8.26 13.50 -14.84
N GLU A 20 -8.41 12.57 -13.90
CA GLU A 20 -9.17 11.32 -14.05
C GLU A 20 -10.55 11.41 -13.38
N THR A 21 -11.50 10.55 -13.78
CA THR A 21 -12.89 10.52 -13.26
C THR A 21 -12.97 10.49 -11.73
N THR A 22 -12.12 9.65 -11.11
CA THR A 22 -11.93 9.60 -9.66
C THR A 22 -10.44 9.79 -9.41
N PRO A 23 -9.99 10.89 -8.80
CA PRO A 23 -8.57 11.18 -8.62
C PRO A 23 -7.80 10.06 -7.88
N PRO A 24 -6.93 9.28 -8.55
CA PRO A 24 -6.10 8.30 -7.85
C PRO A 24 -4.88 8.99 -7.21
N LEU A 25 -4.43 8.41 -6.11
CA LEU A 25 -3.09 8.65 -5.57
C LEU A 25 -2.21 7.43 -5.87
N ILE A 26 -1.04 7.69 -6.43
CA ILE A 26 -0.02 6.69 -6.72
C ILE A 26 1.20 6.98 -5.85
N ALA A 27 1.72 5.97 -5.17
CA ALA A 27 2.95 6.06 -4.39
C ALA A 27 3.94 5.00 -4.86
N TYR A 28 5.19 5.41 -5.08
CA TYR A 28 6.30 4.54 -5.44
C TYR A 28 7.19 4.33 -4.21
N VAL A 29 7.27 3.08 -3.76
CA VAL A 29 8.09 2.70 -2.61
C VAL A 29 9.26 1.82 -3.08
N VAL A 30 10.47 2.27 -2.79
CA VAL A 30 11.72 1.52 -3.00
C VAL A 30 11.85 0.48 -1.89
N PRO A 31 11.93 -0.82 -2.20
CA PRO A 31 11.91 -1.86 -1.17
C PRO A 31 13.31 -2.08 -0.57
N LEU A 32 14.01 -1.02 -0.16
CA LEU A 32 15.33 -1.12 0.44
C LEU A 32 15.21 -1.58 1.90
N ASP A 33 15.78 -2.75 2.19
CA ASP A 33 15.87 -3.28 3.55
C ASP A 33 17.12 -2.72 4.25
N GLU A 34 16.93 -1.71 5.10
CA GLU A 34 18.02 -1.03 5.81
C GLU A 34 18.91 -1.98 6.63
N ALA A 35 18.35 -3.10 7.13
CA ALA A 35 19.12 -4.07 7.90
C ALA A 35 20.13 -4.86 7.04
N THR A 36 19.87 -4.99 5.74
CA THR A 36 20.72 -5.78 4.83
C THR A 36 21.37 -4.94 3.72
N GLY A 37 20.90 -3.71 3.51
CA GLY A 37 21.27 -2.84 2.41
C GLY A 37 20.78 -3.31 1.02
N LYS A 38 19.91 -4.33 0.97
CA LYS A 38 19.46 -4.95 -0.30
C LYS A 38 18.00 -4.61 -0.59
N LEU A 39 17.63 -4.70 -1.87
CA LEU A 39 16.23 -4.61 -2.30
C LEU A 39 15.49 -5.91 -1.96
N ASN A 40 14.44 -5.82 -1.15
CA ASN A 40 13.68 -6.96 -0.65
C ASN A 40 12.18 -6.64 -0.52
N ALA A 41 11.46 -6.67 -1.64
CA ALA A 41 10.01 -6.47 -1.65
C ALA A 41 9.26 -7.59 -0.89
N LYS A 42 9.83 -8.81 -0.85
CA LYS A 42 9.25 -9.95 -0.13
C LYS A 42 9.13 -9.69 1.37
N LYS A 43 10.00 -8.86 1.96
CA LYS A 43 9.89 -8.47 3.37
C LYS A 43 8.54 -7.79 3.66
N GLY A 44 8.10 -6.85 2.80
CA GLY A 44 6.86 -6.08 3.00
C GLY A 44 5.63 -6.72 2.38
N LEU A 45 5.77 -7.29 1.18
CA LEU A 45 4.66 -7.76 0.34
C LEU A 45 4.61 -9.29 0.20
N GLY A 46 5.47 -10.00 0.92
CA GLY A 46 5.62 -11.45 0.82
C GLY A 46 4.44 -12.21 1.41
N GLY A 47 3.51 -12.62 0.54
CA GLY A 47 2.51 -13.64 0.85
C GLY A 47 1.12 -13.10 1.19
N ARG A 48 0.13 -14.00 1.09
CA ARG A 48 -1.30 -13.68 1.23
C ARG A 48 -1.64 -13.07 2.58
N ALA A 49 -1.16 -13.67 3.68
CA ALA A 49 -1.49 -13.22 5.03
C ALA A 49 -1.05 -11.77 5.26
N LYS A 50 0.17 -11.42 4.81
CA LYS A 50 0.73 -10.08 4.96
C LYS A 50 -0.05 -9.05 4.17
N MET A 51 -0.42 -9.37 2.93
CA MET A 51 -1.26 -8.49 2.10
C MET A 51 -2.67 -8.32 2.68
N SER A 52 -3.28 -9.37 3.25
CA SER A 52 -4.58 -9.26 3.92
C SER A 52 -4.50 -8.36 5.15
N GLN A 53 -3.45 -8.53 5.97
CA GLN A 53 -3.22 -7.69 7.15
C GLN A 53 -3.00 -6.22 6.75
N MET A 54 -2.22 -5.98 5.69
CA MET A 54 -1.98 -4.63 5.18
C MET A 54 -3.27 -3.90 4.80
N GLN A 55 -4.24 -4.60 4.18
CA GLN A 55 -5.56 -4.04 3.88
C GLN A 55 -6.33 -3.68 5.16
N SER A 56 -6.27 -4.53 6.19
CA SER A 56 -6.90 -4.28 7.49
C SER A 56 -6.27 -3.10 8.22
N ASP A 57 -4.94 -3.04 8.28
CA ASP A 57 -4.19 -1.98 8.97
C ASP A 57 -4.44 -0.62 8.34
N PHE A 58 -4.44 -0.56 7.00
CA PHE A 58 -4.72 0.67 6.29
C PHE A 58 -6.17 1.13 6.52
N ALA A 59 -7.15 0.22 6.45
CA ALA A 59 -8.54 0.53 6.75
C ALA A 59 -8.73 1.08 8.17
N HIS A 60 -8.01 0.53 9.17
CA HIS A 60 -8.01 1.07 10.52
C HIS A 60 -7.42 2.48 10.58
N GLN A 61 -6.31 2.73 9.87
CA GLN A 61 -5.66 4.04 9.84
C GLN A 61 -6.55 5.14 9.26
N VAL A 62 -7.41 4.82 8.29
CA VAL A 62 -8.30 5.79 7.63
C VAL A 62 -9.73 5.77 8.16
N LYS A 63 -10.01 5.01 9.23
CA LYS A 63 -11.36 4.83 9.78
C LYS A 63 -12.07 6.14 10.12
N SER A 64 -11.33 7.14 10.60
CA SER A 64 -11.88 8.48 10.92
C SER A 64 -12.38 9.25 9.69
N LEU A 65 -11.98 8.86 8.47
CA LEU A 65 -12.47 9.42 7.22
C LEU A 65 -13.78 8.78 6.75
N GLY A 66 -14.37 7.87 7.54
CA GLY A 66 -15.57 7.14 7.17
C GLY A 66 -15.34 5.99 6.18
N LEU A 67 -14.08 5.68 5.86
CA LEU A 67 -13.70 4.59 4.96
C LEU A 67 -13.62 3.26 5.72
N GLY A 68 -14.11 2.20 5.07
CA GLY A 68 -14.12 0.83 5.61
C GLY A 68 -13.21 -0.11 4.83
N ARG A 69 -12.90 -1.25 5.44
CA ARG A 69 -12.17 -2.34 4.78
C ARG A 69 -13.04 -2.95 3.67
N GLY A 70 -12.42 -3.28 2.53
CA GLY A 70 -13.07 -4.14 1.53
C GLY A 70 -13.38 -5.54 2.08
N ILE A 71 -14.05 -6.37 1.30
CA ILE A 71 -14.43 -7.75 1.70
C ILE A 71 -13.18 -8.60 1.93
N GLU A 72 -13.04 -9.20 3.11
CA GLU A 72 -11.91 -10.10 3.41
C GLU A 72 -12.00 -11.39 2.60
N GLY A 73 -10.87 -11.78 2.02
CA GLY A 73 -10.82 -12.95 1.15
C GLY A 73 -11.64 -12.80 -0.13
N SER A 74 -11.95 -11.58 -0.56
CA SER A 74 -12.67 -11.31 -1.81
C SER A 74 -12.11 -12.13 -2.97
N LYS A 75 -13.03 -12.74 -3.74
CA LYS A 75 -12.72 -13.50 -4.96
C LYS A 75 -12.70 -12.61 -6.21
N ALA A 76 -12.92 -11.31 -6.06
CA ALA A 76 -12.83 -10.36 -7.15
C ALA A 76 -11.44 -10.43 -7.78
N LYS A 77 -11.39 -10.44 -9.12
CA LYS A 77 -10.15 -10.43 -9.89
C LYS A 77 -9.86 -9.00 -10.32
N HIS A 78 -8.60 -8.58 -10.18
CA HIS A 78 -8.16 -7.30 -10.73
C HIS A 78 -8.39 -7.28 -12.25
N THR A 79 -8.97 -6.20 -12.74
CA THR A 79 -9.14 -5.90 -14.16
C THR A 79 -8.21 -4.74 -14.53
N ARG A 80 -7.61 -4.81 -15.72
CA ARG A 80 -6.85 -3.68 -16.25
C ARG A 80 -7.80 -2.52 -16.51
N ILE A 81 -7.29 -1.31 -16.31
CA ILE A 81 -7.88 -0.06 -16.76
C ILE A 81 -7.26 0.25 -18.12
#